data_AF-A0A951DNI9-F1
#
_entry.id   AF-A0A951DNI9-F1
#
_cell.length_a   1.000
_cell.length_b   1.000
_cell.length_c   1.000
_cell.angle_alpha   90.00
_cell.angle_beta   90.00
_cell.angle_gamma   90.00
#
_symmetry.space_group_name_H-M   'P 1'
#
loop_
_entity.id
_entity.type
_entity.pdbx_description
1 polymer ?
#
loop_
_entity_poly.entity_id
_entity_poly.type
_entity_poly.pdbx_seq_one_letter_code
_entity_poly.pdbx_strand_id
1 'polypeptide(L)' 'MDTDCTVIDAAVRFLRTNPELVACARAGAEGTGLSVEELLAETVRRARSAAETVAEEEVVARTAG' A
#
# COMPACT_ATOMS: atom_id res chain seq x y z
N MET A 1 4.35 -15.28 -13.32
CA MET A 1 4.21 -13.81 -13.49
C MET A 1 3.87 -13.27 -12.13
N ASP A 2 4.76 -12.45 -11.56
CA ASP A 2 4.60 -11.83 -10.24
C ASP A 2 3.41 -10.87 -10.27
N THR A 3 2.29 -11.31 -9.70
CA THR A 3 1.07 -10.52 -9.52
C THR A 3 1.37 -9.20 -8.78
N ASP A 4 2.36 -9.22 -7.88
CA ASP A 4 2.82 -8.07 -7.11
C ASP A 4 3.39 -6.96 -8.02
N CYS A 5 4.12 -7.30 -9.08
CA CYS A 5 4.64 -6.31 -10.04
C CYS A 5 3.51 -5.59 -10.80
N THR A 6 2.44 -6.31 -11.19
CA THR A 6 1.31 -5.72 -11.93
C THR A 6 0.47 -4.76 -11.09
N VAL A 7 0.30 -5.03 -9.79
CA VAL A 7 -0.47 -4.16 -8.88
C VAL A 7 0.31 -2.87 -8.60
N ILE A 8 1.63 -2.98 -8.39
CA ILE A 8 2.51 -1.82 -8.20
C ILE A 8 2.49 -0.93 -9.45
N ASP A 9 2.60 -1.53 -10.65
CA ASP A 9 2.55 -0.77 -11.91
C ASP A 9 1.21 -0.04 -12.10
N ALA A 10 0.09 -0.67 -11.75
CA ALA A 10 -1.23 -0.04 -11.81
C ALA A 10 -1.37 1.10 -10.81
N ALA A 11 -0.89 0.93 -9.57
CA ALA A 11 -0.89 1.97 -8.55
C ALA A 11 0.00 3.16 -8.95
N VAL A 12 1.19 2.90 -9.51
CA VAL A 12 2.09 3.95 -10.01
C VAL A 12 1.45 4.70 -11.18
N ARG A 13 0.78 4.00 -12.11
CA ARG A 13 0.02 4.66 -13.19
C ARG A 13 -1.10 5.53 -12.65
N PHE A 14 -1.87 5.03 -11.68
CA PHE A 14 -2.96 5.76 -11.05
C PHE A 14 -2.47 7.00 -10.29
N LEU A 15 -1.34 6.89 -9.58
CA LEU A 15 -0.72 8.04 -8.94
C LEU A 15 -0.31 9.08 -9.98
N ARG A 16 0.32 8.66 -11.09
CA ARG A 16 0.73 9.59 -12.16
C ARG A 16 -0.42 10.32 -12.85
N THR A 17 -1.62 9.74 -12.87
CA THR A 17 -2.82 10.40 -13.43
C THR A 17 -3.49 11.36 -12.45
N ASN A 18 -3.11 11.36 -11.17
CA ASN A 18 -3.76 12.13 -10.12
C ASN A 18 -2.74 13.05 -9.41
N PRO A 19 -2.58 14.30 -9.86
CA PRO A 19 -1.54 15.21 -9.37
C PRO A 19 -1.67 15.53 -7.87
N GLU A 20 -2.89 15.54 -7.33
CA GLU A 20 -3.13 15.74 -5.89
C GLU A 20 -2.55 14.59 -5.05
N LEU A 21 -2.68 13.34 -5.53
CA LEU A 21 -2.11 12.17 -4.85
C LEU A 21 -0.57 12.18 -4.94
N VAL A 22 -0.01 12.65 -6.05
CA VAL A 22 1.44 12.86 -6.18
C VAL A 22 1.94 13.91 -5.20
N ALA A 23 1.22 15.04 -5.06
CA ALA A 23 1.56 16.09 -4.11
C ALA A 23 1.50 15.56 -2.66
N CYS A 24 0.47 14.79 -2.33
CA CYS A 24 0.34 14.14 -1.03
C CYS A 24 1.49 13.17 -0.74
N ALA A 25 1.87 12.32 -1.72
CA ALA A 25 2.97 11.38 -1.57
C ALA A 25 4.33 12.08 -1.39
N ARG A 26 4.57 13.18 -2.10
CA ARG A 26 5.78 14.00 -1.95
C ARG A 26 5.86 14.66 -0.57
N ALA A 27 4.77 15.25 -0.09
CA ALA A 27 4.72 15.85 1.24
C ALA A 27 4.99 14.81 2.34
N GLY A 28 4.44 13.59 2.19
CA GLY A 28 4.73 12.48 3.11
C GLY A 28 6.19 12.00 3.05
N ALA A 29 6.80 11.99 1.87
CA ALA A 29 8.19 11.62 1.68
C ALA A 29 9.13 12.65 2.36
N GLU A 30 8.87 13.94 2.16
CA GLU A 30 9.61 15.03 2.81
C GLU A 30 9.55 14.94 4.35
N GLY A 31 8.39 14.61 4.91
CA GLY A 31 8.21 14.47 6.36
C GLY A 31 8.87 13.23 6.98
N THR A 32 9.26 12.24 6.17
CA THR A 32 9.84 10.96 6.63
C THR A 32 11.32 10.80 6.28
N GLY A 33 11.85 11.64 5.38
CA GLY A 33 13.21 11.52 4.86
C GLY A 33 13.39 10.34 3.89
N LEU A 34 12.30 9.68 3.49
CA LEU A 34 12.28 8.59 2.52
C LEU A 34 12.07 9.15 1.11
N SER A 35 12.51 8.43 0.09
CA SER A 35 12.05 8.68 -1.28
C SER A 35 10.56 8.30 -1.41
N VAL A 36 9.90 8.86 -2.42
CA VAL A 36 8.48 8.53 -2.72
C VAL A 36 8.30 7.03 -3.00
N GLU A 37 9.25 6.39 -3.69
CA GLU A 37 9.22 4.95 -3.96
C GLU A 37 9.35 4.11 -2.68
N GLU A 38 10.27 4.46 -1.80
CA GLU A 38 10.44 3.77 -0.51
C GLU A 38 9.20 3.93 0.38
N LEU A 39 8.62 5.14 0.42
CA LEU A 39 7.40 5.39 1.17
C LEU A 39 6.22 4.57 0.62
N LEU A 40 6.04 4.52 -0.70
CA LEU A 40 4.98 3.73 -1.32
C LEU A 40 5.17 2.22 -1.07
N ALA A 41 6.40 1.72 -1.20
CA ALA A 41 6.70 0.32 -0.93
C ALA A 41 6.46 -0.06 0.54
N GLU A 42 6.79 0.82 1.48
CA GLU A 42 6.51 0.64 2.90
C GLU A 42 5.00 0.69 3.18
N THR A 43 4.26 1.64 2.60
CA THR A 43 2.80 1.72 2.73
C THR A 43 2.12 0.46 2.20
N VAL A 44 2.54 -0.05 1.04
CA VAL A 44 2.01 -1.30 0.47
C VAL A 44 2.29 -2.49 1.40
N ARG A 45 3.51 -2.61 1.95
CA ARG A 45 3.84 -3.66 2.92
C ARG A 45 2.97 -3.60 4.18
N ARG A 46 2.77 -2.40 4.74
CA ARG A 46 1.90 -2.22 5.92
C ARG A 46 0.44 -2.53 5.62
N ALA A 47 -0.07 -2.06 4.48
CA ALA A 47 -1.44 -2.34 4.07
C ALA A 47 -1.67 -3.84 3.84
N ARG A 48 -0.70 -4.54 3.23
CA ARG A 48 -0.73 -5.99 3.08
C ARG A 48 -0.73 -6.71 4.42
N SER A 49 0.19 -6.36 5.32
CA SER A 49 0.25 -6.96 6.65
C SER A 49 -1.04 -6.71 7.44
N ALA A 50 -1.61 -5.50 7.38
CA ALA A 50 -2.88 -5.20 8.03
C ALA A 50 -4.05 -5.99 7.42
N ALA A 51 -4.09 -6.15 6.10
CA ALA A 51 -5.11 -6.97 5.43
C ALA A 51 -4.98 -8.46 5.80
N GLU A 52 -3.76 -8.97 5.93
CA GLU A 52 -3.50 -10.35 6.39
C GLU A 52 -3.94 -10.52 7.86
N THR A 53 -3.69 -9.56 8.75
CA THR A 53 -4.18 -9.59 10.15
C THR A 53 -5.71 -9.55 10.24
N VAL A 54 -6.37 -8.73 9.42
CA VAL A 54 -7.85 -8.68 9.37
C VAL A 54 -8.42 -10.01 8.86
N ALA A 55 -7.76 -10.65 7.89
CA ALA A 55 -8.19 -11.95 7.40
C ALA A 55 -8.06 -13.06 8.46
N GLU A 56 -7.07 -12.99 9.35
CA GLU A 56 -6.89 -13.93 10.46
C GLU A 56 -7.99 -13.76 11.53
N GLU A 57 -8.36 -12.52 11.89
CA GLU A 57 -9.47 -12.26 12.83
C GLU A 57 -10.82 -12.76 12.31
N GLU A 58 -11.09 -12.63 11.00
CA GLU A 58 -12.35 -13.08 10.41
C GLU A 58 -12.48 -14.61 10.38
N VAL A 59 -11.35 -15.34 10.23
CA VAL A 59 -11.33 -16.81 10.28
C VAL A 59 -11.57 -17.33 11.70
N VAL A 60 -11.03 -16.66 12.72
CA VAL A 60 -11.26 -17.02 14.13
C VAL A 60 -12.72 -16.79 14.51
N ALA A 61 -13.33 -15.69 14.07
CA ALA A 61 -14.74 -15.40 14.32
C ALA A 61 -15.70 -16.42 13.65
N ARG A 62 -15.32 -16.99 12.50
CA ARG A 62 -16.16 -17.91 11.73
C ARG A 62 -16.05 -19.38 12.15
N THR A 63 -15.00 -19.76 12.87
CA THR A 63 -14.78 -21.15 13.31
C THR A 63 -15.17 -21.40 14.76
N ALA A 64 -15.44 -20.35 15.54
CA ALA A 64 -15.90 -20.42 16.92
C ALA A 64 -17.43 -20.25 17.10
N GLY A 65 -18.20 -20.23 16.00
CA GLY A 65 -19.66 -20.08 15.99
C GLY A 65 -20.40 -21.36 15.66
#